data_AF-A0A950H2P6-F1
#
_entry.id   AF-A0A950H2P6-F1
#
_cell.length_a   1.000
_cell.length_b   1.000
_cell.length_c   1.000
_cell.angle_alpha   90.00
_cell.angle_beta   90.00
_cell.angle_gamma   90.00
#
_symmetry.space_group_name_H-M   'P 1'
#
loop_
_entity.id
_entity.type
_entity.pdbx_description
1 polymer ?
#
loop_
_entity_poly.entity_id
_entity_poly.type
_entity_poly.pdbx_seq_one_letter_code
_entity_poly.pdbx_strand_id
1 'polypeptide(L)' 'DNRVEALQLAEAFRAKVIDATTESFIFEITGAPRKIDDFVALMLPIGLVEVSRTGVAAISRGPEGIR' A
#
# COMPACT_ATOMS: atom_id res chain seq x y z
N ASP A 1 18.61 9.69 -1.39
CA ASP A 1 17.30 10.37 -1.31
C ASP A 1 16.07 9.47 -1.45
N ASN A 2 16.14 8.30 -2.11
CA ASN A 2 14.99 7.38 -2.27
C ASN A 2 14.37 6.86 -0.95
N ARG A 3 15.15 6.67 0.12
CA ARG A 3 14.62 6.18 1.41
C ARG A 3 13.67 7.19 2.06
N VAL A 4 14.01 8.48 2.00
CA VAL A 4 13.18 9.55 2.56
C VAL A 4 11.92 9.71 1.72
N GLU A 5 12.06 9.68 0.40
CA GLU A 5 10.93 9.77 -0.53
C GLU A 5 9.95 8.59 -0.36
N ALA A 6 10.45 7.36 -0.22
CA ALA A 6 9.63 6.18 0.07
C ALA A 6 8.83 6.34 1.37
N LEU A 7 9.46 6.86 2.43
CA LEU A 7 8.78 7.09 3.71
C LEU A 7 7.72 8.19 3.61
N GLN A 8 8.01 9.28 2.91
CA GLN A 8 7.05 10.37 2.66
C GLN A 8 5.86 9.90 1.83
N LEU A 9 6.11 9.10 0.79
CA LEU A 9 5.06 8.54 -0.05
C LEU A 9 4.21 7.54 0.76
N ALA A 10 4.84 6.70 1.59
CA ALA A 10 4.14 5.80 2.51
C ALA A 10 3.24 6.59 3.47
N GLU A 11 3.74 7.68 4.05
CA GLU A 11 2.95 8.55 4.93
C GLU A 11 1.76 9.18 4.20
N ALA A 12 1.96 9.74 3.00
CA ALA A 12 0.91 10.34 2.18
C ALA A 12 -0.22 9.34 1.84
N PHE A 13 0.14 8.08 1.60
CA PHE A 13 -0.82 7.00 1.34
C PHE A 13 -1.36 6.33 2.59
N ARG A 14 -0.94 6.76 3.79
CA ARG A 14 -1.26 6.12 5.07
C ARG A 14 -0.91 4.63 5.06
N ALA A 15 0.21 4.28 4.43
CA ALA A 15 0.81 2.96 4.51
C ALA A 15 1.61 2.86 5.81
N LYS A 16 1.68 1.66 6.38
CA LYS A 16 2.47 1.39 7.58
C LYS A 16 3.78 0.73 7.17
N VAL A 17 4.87 1.15 7.80
CA VAL A 17 6.14 0.41 7.72
C VAL A 17 6.02 -0.79 8.65
N ILE A 18 6.03 -2.00 8.08
CA ILE A 18 5.97 -3.24 8.87
C ILE A 18 7.35 -3.87 9.08
N ASP A 19 8.31 -3.55 8.20
CA ASP A 19 9.72 -3.91 8.34
C ASP A 19 10.63 -2.84 7.72
N ALA A 20 11.81 -2.68 8.29
CA ALA A 20 12.80 -1.70 7.87
C ALA A 20 14.22 -2.21 8.11
N THR A 21 14.97 -2.40 7.03
CA THR A 21 16.40 -2.74 7.07
C THR A 21 17.23 -1.59 6.50
N THR A 22 18.55 -1.76 6.49
CA THR A 22 19.46 -0.83 5.81
C THR A 22 19.24 -0.81 4.31
N GLU A 23 18.72 -1.90 3.73
CA GLU A 23 18.62 -2.10 2.29
C GLU A 23 17.19 -2.00 1.77
N SER A 24 16.17 -2.23 2.61
CA SER A 24 14.78 -2.35 2.18
C SER A 24 13.77 -1.84 3.21
N PHE A 25 12.54 -1.64 2.74
CA PHE A 25 11.36 -1.43 3.57
C PHE A 25 10.26 -2.37 3.09
N ILE A 26 9.41 -2.79 4.02
CA ILE A 26 8.15 -3.46 3.70
C ILE A 26 7.01 -2.57 4.18
N PHE A 27 6.09 -2.26 3.27
CA PHE A 27 4.93 -1.41 3.54
C PHE A 27 3.64 -2.22 3.50
N GLU A 28 2.78 -2.05 4.50
CA GLU A 28 1.39 -2.50 4.48
C GLU A 28 0.48 -1.34 4.09
N ILE A 29 -0.41 -1.55 3.11
CA ILE A 29 -1.41 -0.56 2.71
C ILE A 29 -2.78 -1.22 2.56
N THR A 30 -3.82 -0.54 3.04
CA THR A 30 -5.21 -0.92 2.83
C THR A 30 -5.98 0.22 2.17
N GLY A 31 -6.88 -0.13 1.25
CA GLY A 31 -7.77 0.82 0.60
C GLY A 31 -8.43 0.25 -0.65
N ALA A 32 -9.12 1.13 -1.39
CA ALA A 32 -9.69 0.78 -2.68
C ALA A 32 -8.56 0.39 -3.68
N PRO A 33 -8.82 -0.49 -4.66
CA PRO A 33 -7.82 -0.96 -5.62
C PRO A 33 -7.01 0.18 -6.26
N ARG A 34 -7.70 1.24 -6.72
CA ARG A 34 -7.06 2.42 -7.32
C ARG A 34 -6.01 3.05 -6.42
N LYS A 35 -6.26 3.17 -5.11
CA LYS A 35 -5.28 3.72 -4.15
C LYS A 35 -4.02 2.85 -4.11
N ILE A 36 -4.19 1.53 -4.15
CA ILE A 36 -3.06 0.58 -4.11
C ILE A 36 -2.32 0.64 -5.45
N ASP A 37 -3.01 0.76 -6.57
CA ASP A 37 -2.41 0.90 -7.91
C ASP A 37 -1.57 2.18 -8.01
N ASP A 38 -2.13 3.32 -7.58
CA ASP A 38 -1.44 4.61 -7.59
C ASP A 38 -0.19 4.58 -6.68
N PHE A 39 -0.28 3.94 -5.51
CA PHE A 39 0.87 3.75 -4.62
C PHE A 39 1.98 2.92 -5.27
N VAL A 40 1.63 1.79 -5.89
CA VAL A 40 2.57 0.92 -6.59
C VAL A 40 3.23 1.66 -7.75
N ALA A 41 2.46 2.41 -8.55
CA ALA A 41 2.98 3.16 -9.69
C ALA A 41 4.02 4.22 -9.27
N LEU A 42 3.80 4.88 -8.13
CA LEU A 42 4.74 5.88 -7.59
C LEU A 42 5.96 5.23 -6.91
N MET A 43 5.82 4.02 -6.36
CA MET A 43 6.93 3.28 -5.75
C MET A 43 7.86 2.60 -6.78
N LEU A 44 7.34 2.24 -7.97
CA LEU A 44 8.14 1.64 -9.04
C LEU A 44 9.44 2.40 -9.36
N PRO A 45 9.42 3.72 -9.65
CA PRO A 45 10.65 4.47 -9.93
C PRO A 45 11.56 4.64 -8.71
N ILE A 46 11.04 4.51 -7.49
CA ILE A 46 11.81 4.62 -6.24
C ILE A 46 12.62 3.34 -5.96
N GLY A 47 12.17 2.20 -6.51
CA GLY A 47 12.84 0.90 -6.40
C GLY A 47 11.96 -0.22 -5.88
N LEU A 48 10.65 -0.22 -6.17
CA LEU A 48 9.75 -1.31 -5.79
C LEU A 48 10.21 -2.66 -6.38
N VAL A 49 10.42 -3.64 -5.51
CA VAL A 49 10.93 -4.97 -5.89
C VAL A 49 9.82 -6.00 -6.03
N GLU A 50 8.86 -6.01 -5.11
CA GLU A 50 7.81 -7.03 -5.04
C GLU A 50 6.49 -6.44 -4.53
N VAL A 51 5.37 -7.01 -4.97
CA VAL A 51 4.03 -6.72 -4.46
C VAL A 51 3.27 -8.02 -4.21
N SER A 52 2.77 -8.20 -2.99
CA SER A 52 1.77 -9.22 -2.66
C SER A 52 0.43 -8.55 -2.37
N ARG A 53 -0.63 -8.97 -3.08
CA ARG A 53 -1.97 -8.34 -3.00
C ARG A 53 -3.05 -9.42 -2.85
N THR A 54 -3.94 -9.22 -1.89
CA THR A 54 -5.05 -10.13 -1.56
C THR A 54 -6.24 -10.06 -2.52
N GLY A 55 -6.34 -9.00 -3.33
CA GLY A 55 -7.49 -8.72 -4.19
C GLY A 55 -8.57 -7.90 -3.46
N VAL A 56 -9.77 -7.84 -4.04
CA VAL A 56 -10.90 -7.11 -3.45
C VAL A 56 -11.63 -8.02 -2.48
N ALA A 57 -11.69 -7.61 -1.21
CA ALA A 57 -12.63 -8.15 -0.23
C ALA A 57 -13.71 -7.10 0.03
N ALA A 58 -14.98 -7.47 -0.13
CA ALA A 58 -16.10 -6.56 0.01
C ALA A 58 -17.24 -7.18 0.83
N ILE A 59 -17.92 -6.34 1.59
CA ILE A 59 -19.16 -6.66 2.29
C ILE A 59 -20.15 -5.53 2.05
N SER A 60 -21.42 -5.86 1.82
CA SER A 60 -22.48 -4.87 1.73
C SER A 60 -22.59 -4.10 3.05
N ARG A 61 -22.89 -2.80 2.97
CA ARG A 61 -23.09 -1.97 4.16
C ARG A 61 -24.57 -1.86 4.49
N GLY A 62 -24.87 -1.69 5.77
CA GLY A 62 -26.23 -1.47 6.25
C GLY A 62 -27.06 -2.75 6.35
N PRO A 63 -28.39 -2.63 6.57
CA PRO A 63 -29.28 -3.76 6.84
C PRO A 63 -29.47 -4.72 5.64
N GLU A 64 -28.93 -4.37 4.48
CA GLU A 64 -28.91 -5.18 3.25
C GLU A 64 -27.81 -6.27 3.26
N GLY A 65 -26.95 -6.29 4.29
CA GLY A 65 -25.82 -7.21 4.40
C GLY A 65 -26.23 -8.63 4.78
N ILE A 66 -25.99 -9.57 3.85
CA ILE A 66 -26.30 -11.01 3.95
C ILE A 66 -27.82 -11.25 4.03
N ARG A 67 -28.49 -11.20 2.88
CA ARG A 67 -29.71 -11.99 2.65
C ARG A 67 -29.33 -13.33 2.04
#